data_AF-A0A978TD93-F1
#
_entry.id   AF-A0A978TD93-F1
#
_cell.length_a   1.000
_cell.length_b   1.000
_cell.length_c   1.000
_cell.angle_alpha   90.00
_cell.angle_beta   90.00
_cell.angle_gamma   90.00
#
_symmetry.space_group_name_H-M   'P 1'
#
loop_
_entity.id
_entity.type
_entity.pdbx_description
1 polymer ?
#
loop_
_entity_poly.entity_id
_entity_poly.type
_entity_poly.pdbx_seq_one_letter_code
_entity_poly.pdbx_strand_id
1 'polypeptide(L)'
;GEIVGQPVTRLAELAGISLPETSRVIIGEVETIGSEEPFAFEKLSPILAMYRASDFTDAVAKAQALISFGGRGHTAVLYTASGNQEHIRQFESTVETARVLINTPASQGAIGDLFNFRLDPSLTLGCGTWGGNSVSENVGVQHVLNVKTVTERRENMLWFRVPPKVYFKYGCLPVALRELAGRQRAFIVTDKPLYDLGMTTRLEEVLEEIGLKYDIFYNVEPDPSLATVNRGLALMKTFNPDVIIAFGGGSPMDAAKIMWMLYEHPEIEFEGLATRFMDIRKRVYNLPELGQKALMVAIPTTSGTGSEVTPFAVVTDDRTGIKYPLADYSLTPNMAIVDPELVLTMPKGLTAYGGIDALTHALESYVSVYASEYTNGLALEAIRLIMKYLPSAYENGANDPKAREKVHYAATMAGMAFANAFLGICHSMAHQLGATFHIPHGLANALMITYVIRYNATDVPFKQAIFPQYKYPNCKWRYARIADHLQLGGTTEDEKVELLIAAIDDLKRQVGIPMTIQEVLNHDDKSFYDHLESMADQAFDDQCTGANPRYPLIQDLKELYMLAYQGYWIEPTLFHPEEQQMSAPAAV
;
A
#
# COMPACT_ATOMS: atom_id res chain seq x y z
N GLY A 1 -18.89 -16.21 -58.14
CA GLY A 1 -17.50 -15.91 -58.48
C GLY A 1 -17.28 -15.52 -59.93
N GLU A 2 -18.32 -15.17 -60.69
CA GLU A 2 -18.19 -14.88 -62.13
C GLU A 2 -17.82 -13.42 -62.44
N ILE A 3 -17.94 -12.52 -61.47
CA ILE A 3 -17.71 -11.07 -61.63
C ILE A 3 -16.39 -10.57 -61.02
N VAL A 4 -15.75 -11.37 -60.15
CA VAL A 4 -14.58 -10.94 -59.38
C VAL A 4 -13.37 -10.74 -60.30
N GLY A 5 -12.73 -9.57 -60.21
CA GLY A 5 -11.54 -9.22 -61.01
C GLY A 5 -11.77 -9.11 -62.51
N GLN A 6 -13.03 -9.21 -62.99
CA GLN A 6 -13.35 -9.13 -64.41
C GLN A 6 -13.33 -7.69 -64.94
N PRO A 7 -12.96 -7.47 -66.21
CA PRO A 7 -13.03 -6.16 -66.82
C PRO A 7 -14.48 -5.71 -67.03
N VAL A 8 -14.70 -4.40 -67.16
CA VAL A 8 -16.02 -3.80 -67.38
C VAL A 8 -16.75 -4.40 -68.59
N THR A 9 -16.02 -4.71 -69.67
CA THR A 9 -16.60 -5.34 -70.87
C THR A 9 -17.26 -6.68 -70.56
N ARG A 10 -16.59 -7.53 -69.79
CA ARG A 10 -17.13 -8.83 -69.39
C ARG A 10 -18.32 -8.70 -68.45
N LEU A 11 -18.27 -7.73 -67.53
CA LEU A 11 -19.40 -7.45 -66.62
C LEU A 11 -20.61 -6.93 -67.39
N ALA A 12 -20.39 -6.09 -68.39
CA ALA A 12 -21.43 -5.58 -69.28
C ALA A 12 -22.10 -6.71 -70.07
N GLU A 13 -21.30 -7.64 -70.62
CA GLU A 13 -21.82 -8.86 -71.28
C GLU A 13 -22.70 -9.69 -70.34
N LEU A 14 -22.22 -9.95 -69.12
CA LEU A 14 -22.96 -10.73 -68.12
C LEU A 14 -24.27 -10.05 -67.71
N ALA A 15 -24.28 -8.71 -67.64
CA ALA A 15 -25.47 -7.91 -67.34
C ALA A 15 -26.36 -7.66 -68.58
N GLY A 16 -25.96 -8.10 -69.77
CA GLY A 16 -26.71 -7.88 -71.01
C GLY A 16 -26.78 -6.41 -71.46
N ILE A 17 -25.81 -5.59 -71.06
CA ILE A 17 -25.74 -4.16 -71.39
C ILE A 17 -24.58 -3.87 -72.36
N SER A 18 -24.75 -2.91 -73.26
CA SER A 18 -23.71 -2.45 -74.18
C SER A 18 -23.06 -1.18 -73.63
N LEU A 19 -21.74 -1.20 -73.45
CA LEU A 19 -20.95 -0.06 -72.98
C LEU A 19 -19.79 0.22 -73.96
N PRO A 20 -19.29 1.46 -74.04
CA PRO A 20 -18.08 1.76 -74.81
C PRO A 20 -16.89 0.92 -74.34
N GLU A 21 -16.07 0.41 -75.26
CA GLU A 21 -14.89 -0.42 -74.94
C GLU A 21 -13.87 0.29 -74.03
N THR A 22 -13.87 1.63 -74.02
CA THR A 22 -13.00 2.45 -73.18
C THR A 22 -13.50 2.61 -71.74
N SER A 23 -14.64 2.01 -71.38
CA SER A 23 -15.25 2.15 -70.04
C SER A 23 -14.40 1.47 -68.97
N ARG A 24 -14.14 2.18 -67.87
CA ARG A 24 -13.24 1.73 -66.79
C ARG A 24 -13.94 1.39 -65.48
N VAL A 25 -15.16 1.89 -65.29
CA VAL A 25 -15.97 1.67 -64.09
C VAL A 25 -17.44 1.74 -64.44
N ILE A 26 -18.26 0.96 -63.74
CA ILE A 26 -19.73 1.07 -63.75
C ILE A 26 -20.14 1.69 -62.42
N ILE A 27 -20.93 2.76 -62.43
CA ILE A 27 -21.42 3.41 -61.22
C ILE A 27 -22.95 3.30 -61.19
N GLY A 28 -23.49 2.72 -60.12
CA GLY A 28 -24.93 2.70 -59.84
C GLY A 28 -25.27 3.68 -58.73
N GLU A 29 -26.23 4.56 -58.96
CA GLU A 29 -26.81 5.41 -57.92
C GLU A 29 -27.82 4.61 -57.10
N VAL A 30 -27.67 4.58 -55.77
CA VAL A 30 -28.51 3.81 -54.85
C VAL A 30 -28.76 4.60 -53.56
N GLU A 31 -29.86 4.27 -52.89
CA GLU A 31 -30.30 4.98 -51.66
C GLU A 31 -30.29 4.06 -50.43
N THR A 32 -30.56 2.77 -50.62
CA THR A 32 -30.74 1.79 -49.55
C THR A 32 -29.43 1.11 -49.16
N ILE A 33 -29.22 0.90 -47.85
CA ILE A 33 -28.08 0.15 -47.30
C ILE A 33 -28.64 -1.07 -46.59
N GLY A 34 -28.32 -2.28 -47.07
CA GLY A 34 -28.76 -3.53 -46.46
C GLY A 34 -28.71 -4.71 -47.43
N SER A 35 -29.16 -5.87 -46.96
CA SER A 35 -29.12 -7.12 -47.73
C SER A 35 -29.98 -7.12 -48.99
N GLU A 36 -31.01 -6.27 -49.04
CA GLU A 36 -31.91 -6.13 -50.19
C GLU A 36 -31.28 -5.32 -51.34
N GLU A 37 -30.18 -4.60 -51.09
CA GLU A 37 -29.47 -3.81 -52.09
C GLU A 37 -28.10 -4.45 -52.40
N PRO A 38 -27.97 -5.24 -53.49
CA PRO A 38 -26.71 -5.89 -53.84
C PRO A 38 -25.54 -4.92 -54.01
N PHE A 39 -25.80 -3.65 -54.35
CA PHE A 39 -24.76 -2.62 -54.46
C PHE A 39 -24.19 -2.18 -53.10
N ALA A 40 -24.82 -2.52 -51.97
CA ALA A 40 -24.30 -2.24 -50.63
C ALA A 40 -23.23 -3.24 -50.16
N PHE A 41 -23.12 -4.42 -50.78
CA PHE A 41 -22.11 -5.42 -50.44
C PHE A 41 -20.71 -5.08 -50.96
N GLU A 42 -19.71 -5.75 -50.40
CA GLU A 42 -18.35 -5.76 -50.94
C GLU A 42 -18.35 -6.42 -52.33
N LYS A 43 -17.88 -5.67 -53.32
CA LYS A 43 -17.81 -6.10 -54.72
C LYS A 43 -16.37 -5.99 -55.20
N LEU A 44 -15.71 -7.13 -55.38
CA LEU A 44 -14.33 -7.21 -55.86
C LEU A 44 -14.26 -7.08 -57.40
N SER A 45 -14.89 -6.04 -57.95
CA SER A 45 -15.03 -5.77 -59.38
C SER A 45 -15.11 -4.24 -59.62
N PRO A 46 -14.88 -3.72 -60.84
CA PRO A 46 -14.98 -2.29 -61.16
C PRO A 46 -16.44 -1.76 -61.21
N ILE A 47 -17.26 -2.13 -60.21
CA ILE A 47 -18.63 -1.65 -59.99
C ILE A 47 -18.66 -0.86 -58.68
N LEU A 48 -19.03 0.41 -58.74
CA LEU A 48 -19.16 1.29 -57.58
C LEU A 48 -20.62 1.65 -57.32
N ALA A 49 -20.95 1.80 -56.04
CA ALA A 49 -22.20 2.39 -55.59
C ALA A 49 -21.96 3.87 -55.29
N MET A 50 -22.86 4.74 -55.74
CA MET A 50 -22.85 6.17 -55.43
C MET A 50 -24.09 6.51 -54.59
N TYR A 51 -23.85 6.96 -53.37
CA TYR A 51 -24.90 7.42 -52.46
C TYR A 51 -24.90 8.94 -52.42
N ARG A 52 -26.09 9.54 -52.42
CA ARG A 52 -26.25 10.99 -52.29
C ARG A 52 -26.50 11.37 -50.84
N ALA A 53 -25.77 12.39 -50.36
CA ALA A 53 -25.94 12.94 -49.02
C ALA A 53 -26.34 14.42 -49.07
N SER A 54 -27.05 14.90 -48.06
CA SER A 54 -27.43 16.32 -47.94
C SER A 54 -26.26 17.20 -47.53
N ASP A 55 -25.39 16.69 -46.67
CA ASP A 55 -24.23 17.35 -46.12
C ASP A 55 -23.16 16.33 -45.69
N PHE A 56 -22.07 16.82 -45.09
CA PHE A 56 -20.96 15.98 -44.67
C PHE A 56 -21.31 15.03 -43.52
N THR A 57 -22.15 15.47 -42.58
CA THR A 57 -22.56 14.64 -41.43
C THR A 57 -23.43 13.47 -41.88
N ASP A 58 -24.37 13.72 -42.78
CA ASP A 58 -25.17 12.68 -43.42
C ASP A 58 -24.29 11.72 -44.25
N ALA A 59 -23.27 12.23 -44.94
CA ALA A 59 -22.32 11.40 -45.67
C ALA A 59 -21.50 10.48 -44.74
N VAL A 60 -21.01 10.99 -43.60
CA VAL A 60 -20.28 10.19 -42.60
C VAL A 60 -21.20 9.14 -41.98
N ALA A 61 -22.44 9.47 -41.67
CA ALA A 61 -23.42 8.52 -41.13
C ALA A 61 -23.70 7.36 -42.11
N LYS A 62 -23.84 7.67 -43.40
CA LYS A 62 -24.00 6.65 -44.47
C LYS A 62 -22.75 5.78 -44.61
N ALA A 63 -21.56 6.38 -44.56
CA ALA A 63 -20.30 5.64 -44.59
C ALA A 63 -20.18 4.67 -43.41
N GLN A 64 -20.51 5.11 -42.20
CA GLN A 64 -20.51 4.26 -41.00
C GLN A 64 -21.55 3.13 -41.12
N ALA A 65 -22.74 3.39 -41.65
CA ALA A 65 -23.75 2.36 -41.87
C ALA A 65 -23.29 1.28 -42.87
N LEU A 66 -22.66 1.68 -43.98
CA LEU A 66 -22.09 0.76 -44.97
C LEU A 66 -20.96 -0.10 -44.39
N ILE A 67 -20.06 0.53 -43.64
CA ILE A 67 -18.95 -0.16 -42.98
C ILE A 67 -19.48 -1.13 -41.92
N SER A 68 -20.46 -0.71 -41.12
CA SER A 68 -21.12 -1.59 -40.15
C SER A 68 -21.77 -2.80 -40.80
N PHE A 69 -22.29 -2.66 -42.02
CA PHE A 69 -22.96 -3.73 -42.75
C PHE A 69 -22.00 -4.81 -43.26
N GLY A 70 -20.85 -4.43 -43.82
CA GLY A 70 -19.98 -5.42 -44.50
C GLY A 70 -18.49 -5.12 -44.56
N GLY A 71 -18.02 -4.01 -43.97
CA GLY A 71 -16.61 -3.58 -44.06
C GLY A 71 -15.98 -3.20 -42.72
N ARG A 72 -16.61 -3.60 -41.61
CA ARG A 72 -16.30 -3.10 -40.27
C ARG A 72 -14.85 -3.40 -39.91
N GLY A 73 -14.14 -2.38 -39.45
CA GLY A 73 -12.74 -2.49 -39.04
C GLY A 73 -11.71 -2.43 -40.18
N HIS A 74 -12.09 -2.54 -41.45
CA HIS A 74 -11.12 -2.61 -42.54
C HIS A 74 -10.48 -1.25 -42.88
N THR A 75 -11.03 -0.48 -43.82
CA THR A 75 -10.44 0.79 -44.27
C THR A 75 -11.53 1.73 -44.77
N ALA A 76 -11.43 3.01 -44.42
CA ALA A 76 -12.25 4.08 -44.97
C ALA A 76 -11.38 5.18 -45.60
N VAL A 77 -11.91 5.87 -46.60
CA VAL A 77 -11.20 6.95 -47.30
C VAL A 77 -12.03 8.21 -47.29
N LEU A 78 -11.39 9.34 -46.98
CA LEU A 78 -11.97 10.68 -47.06
C LEU A 78 -11.15 11.55 -48.01
N TYR A 79 -11.82 12.08 -49.03
CA TYR A 79 -11.26 13.16 -49.87
C TYR A 79 -11.79 14.51 -49.38
N THR A 80 -10.91 15.35 -48.86
CA THR A 80 -11.23 16.68 -48.30
C THR A 80 -10.01 17.59 -48.37
N ALA A 81 -10.18 18.91 -48.27
CA ALA A 81 -9.03 19.81 -48.19
C ALA A 81 -8.18 19.48 -46.95
N SER A 82 -6.85 19.38 -47.09
CA SER A 82 -5.96 18.97 -45.99
C SER A 82 -6.02 19.85 -44.73
N GLY A 83 -6.48 21.10 -44.87
CA GLY A 83 -6.71 22.02 -43.75
C GLY A 83 -8.04 21.81 -43.01
N ASN A 84 -8.96 20.98 -43.51
CA ASN A 84 -10.27 20.76 -42.91
C ASN A 84 -10.22 19.70 -41.80
N GLN A 85 -9.62 20.11 -40.67
CA GLN A 85 -9.42 19.26 -39.51
C GLN A 85 -10.72 18.84 -38.82
N GLU A 86 -11.79 19.64 -38.95
CA GLU A 86 -13.10 19.31 -38.40
C GLU A 86 -13.71 18.09 -39.10
N HIS A 87 -13.71 18.07 -40.42
CA HIS A 87 -14.22 16.93 -41.19
C HIS A 87 -13.38 15.66 -40.97
N ILE A 88 -12.05 15.80 -40.89
CA ILE A 88 -11.15 14.67 -40.61
C ILE A 88 -11.45 14.08 -39.23
N ARG A 89 -11.56 14.92 -38.19
CA ARG A 89 -11.88 14.48 -36.82
C ARG A 89 -13.25 13.83 -36.71
N GLN A 90 -14.26 14.37 -37.39
CA GLN A 90 -15.60 13.78 -37.40
C GLN A 90 -15.59 12.40 -38.09
N PHE A 91 -14.87 12.28 -39.21
CA PHE A 91 -14.80 11.03 -39.95
C PHE A 91 -14.02 9.94 -39.20
N GLU A 92 -12.85 10.28 -38.63
CA GLU A 92 -12.03 9.30 -37.90
C GLU A 92 -12.66 8.83 -36.58
N SER A 93 -13.43 9.69 -35.90
CA SER A 93 -14.10 9.33 -34.64
C SER A 93 -15.39 8.53 -34.84
N THR A 94 -16.05 8.70 -35.99
CA THR A 94 -17.34 8.07 -36.27
C THR A 94 -17.20 6.76 -37.02
N VAL A 95 -16.25 6.67 -37.95
CA VAL A 95 -16.14 5.53 -38.87
C VAL A 95 -15.27 4.43 -38.27
N GLU A 96 -15.88 3.29 -37.93
CA GLU A 96 -15.24 2.16 -37.28
C GLU A 96 -14.35 1.35 -38.24
N THR A 97 -13.19 1.91 -38.59
CA THR A 97 -12.16 1.25 -39.40
C THR A 97 -10.80 1.43 -38.77
N ALA A 98 -9.92 0.43 -38.91
CA ALA A 98 -8.55 0.50 -38.42
C ALA A 98 -7.68 1.51 -39.20
N ARG A 99 -8.08 1.82 -40.44
CA ARG A 99 -7.36 2.74 -41.33
C ARG A 99 -8.31 3.77 -41.91
N VAL A 100 -8.05 5.04 -41.58
CA VAL A 100 -8.68 6.20 -42.22
C VAL A 100 -7.64 6.86 -43.11
N LEU A 101 -7.90 6.87 -44.42
CA LEU A 101 -6.97 7.40 -45.41
C LEU A 101 -7.49 8.73 -45.95
N ILE A 102 -6.69 9.79 -45.83
CA ILE A 102 -7.06 11.12 -46.29
C ILE A 102 -6.40 11.40 -47.64
N ASN A 103 -7.20 11.76 -48.65
CA ASN A 103 -6.75 12.12 -49.99
C ASN A 103 -5.86 11.08 -50.69
N THR A 104 -6.08 9.79 -50.44
CA THR A 104 -5.34 8.71 -51.10
C THR A 104 -6.29 7.60 -51.56
N PRO A 105 -5.98 6.90 -52.66
CA PRO A 105 -6.82 5.81 -53.14
C PRO A 105 -6.75 4.62 -52.18
N ALA A 106 -7.89 4.01 -51.85
CA ALA A 106 -7.96 2.90 -50.89
C ALA A 106 -7.02 1.73 -51.26
N SER A 107 -7.03 1.32 -52.53
CA SER A 107 -6.31 0.15 -53.03
C SER A 107 -4.78 0.24 -52.90
N GLN A 108 -4.20 1.44 -52.97
CA GLN A 108 -2.75 1.64 -52.86
C GLN A 108 -2.35 2.34 -51.56
N GLY A 109 -3.24 3.13 -50.96
CA GLY A 109 -2.99 3.82 -49.70
C GLY A 109 -3.07 2.88 -48.50
N ALA A 110 -4.00 1.91 -48.50
CA ALA A 110 -4.20 1.00 -47.38
C ALA A 110 -3.05 0.01 -47.19
N ILE A 111 -2.39 -0.37 -48.28
CA ILE A 111 -1.27 -1.30 -48.26
C ILE A 111 0.01 -0.68 -47.70
N GLY A 112 0.07 0.65 -47.49
CA GLY A 112 1.22 1.35 -46.91
C GLY A 112 2.33 1.71 -47.91
N ASP A 113 3.26 2.55 -47.45
CA ASP A 113 4.54 2.97 -48.07
C ASP A 113 4.49 3.67 -49.46
N LEU A 114 3.35 3.69 -50.15
CA LEU A 114 3.22 4.35 -51.47
C LEU A 114 2.76 5.81 -51.38
N PHE A 115 1.68 6.05 -50.64
CA PHE A 115 1.07 7.38 -50.48
C PHE A 115 1.19 7.92 -49.06
N ASN A 116 1.61 7.08 -48.11
CA ASN A 116 1.83 7.43 -46.72
C ASN A 116 2.98 6.59 -46.17
N PHE A 117 3.79 7.19 -45.30
CA PHE A 117 4.98 6.56 -44.69
C PHE A 117 4.75 6.15 -43.24
N ARG A 118 3.48 6.09 -42.82
CA ARG A 118 3.09 5.73 -41.45
C ARG A 118 2.52 4.31 -41.37
N LEU A 119 1.89 3.81 -42.43
CA LEU A 119 1.42 2.44 -42.49
C LEU A 119 2.52 1.53 -43.03
N ASP A 120 2.80 0.46 -42.30
CA ASP A 120 3.73 -0.57 -42.74
C ASP A 120 3.22 -1.25 -44.01
N PRO A 121 4.10 -1.55 -44.97
CA PRO A 121 3.72 -2.20 -46.21
C PRO A 121 3.20 -3.62 -45.97
N SER A 122 1.94 -3.89 -46.30
CA SER A 122 1.35 -5.24 -46.20
C SER A 122 0.13 -5.43 -47.12
N LEU A 123 -0.08 -6.66 -47.58
CA LEU A 123 -1.32 -7.09 -48.24
C LEU A 123 -2.30 -7.75 -47.27
N THR A 124 -1.84 -8.07 -46.05
CA THR A 124 -2.66 -8.65 -45.00
C THR A 124 -3.01 -7.54 -44.03
N LEU A 125 -4.25 -7.06 -44.12
CA LEU A 125 -4.72 -5.90 -43.39
C LEU A 125 -5.56 -6.34 -42.19
N GLY A 126 -5.04 -6.14 -40.98
CA GLY A 126 -5.77 -6.45 -39.75
C GLY A 126 -6.95 -5.50 -39.58
N CYS A 127 -8.15 -6.04 -39.37
CA CYS A 127 -9.39 -5.27 -39.24
C CYS A 127 -9.76 -4.98 -37.77
N GLY A 128 -8.91 -5.39 -36.82
CA GLY A 128 -9.20 -5.30 -35.40
C GLY A 128 -10.40 -6.15 -34.99
N THR A 129 -10.77 -6.02 -33.71
CA THR A 129 -11.85 -6.82 -33.10
C THR A 129 -13.19 -6.58 -33.77
N TRP A 130 -13.38 -5.41 -34.38
CA TRP A 130 -14.53 -5.06 -35.21
C TRP A 130 -14.71 -6.00 -36.42
N GLY A 131 -13.62 -6.42 -37.05
CA GLY A 131 -13.61 -7.36 -38.17
C GLY A 131 -13.33 -8.81 -37.77
N GLY A 132 -13.39 -9.13 -36.47
CA GLY A 132 -13.21 -10.49 -35.96
C GLY A 132 -11.76 -10.98 -35.85
N ASN A 133 -10.76 -10.09 -35.87
CA ASN A 133 -9.36 -10.44 -35.66
C ASN A 133 -8.69 -9.58 -34.57
N SER A 134 -7.61 -10.05 -33.95
CA SER A 134 -6.96 -9.35 -32.82
C SER A 134 -5.92 -8.32 -33.25
N VAL A 135 -5.75 -8.08 -34.55
CA VAL A 135 -4.73 -7.18 -35.12
C VAL A 135 -5.42 -6.01 -35.80
N SER A 136 -5.20 -4.79 -35.33
CA SER A 136 -5.80 -3.57 -35.89
C SER A 136 -4.80 -2.76 -36.74
N GLU A 137 -3.79 -3.40 -37.30
CA GLU A 137 -2.74 -2.78 -38.10
C GLU A 137 -2.42 -3.61 -39.34
N ASN A 138 -1.51 -3.11 -40.18
CA ASN A 138 -1.00 -3.87 -41.31
C ASN A 138 -0.10 -5.00 -40.77
N VAL A 139 -0.39 -6.24 -41.14
CA VAL A 139 0.33 -7.39 -40.59
C VAL A 139 1.76 -7.37 -41.14
N GLY A 140 2.72 -7.01 -40.27
CA GLY A 140 4.15 -7.09 -40.50
C GLY A 140 4.84 -8.24 -39.74
N VAL A 141 6.18 -8.23 -39.76
CA VAL A 141 7.04 -9.29 -39.20
C VAL A 141 6.79 -9.53 -37.70
N GLN A 142 6.47 -8.50 -36.92
CA GLN A 142 6.24 -8.63 -35.47
C GLN A 142 5.14 -9.63 -35.09
N HIS A 143 4.14 -9.81 -35.96
CA HIS A 143 3.02 -10.72 -35.72
C HIS A 143 3.37 -12.20 -35.92
N VAL A 144 4.50 -12.49 -36.58
CA VAL A 144 4.99 -13.86 -36.81
C VAL A 144 6.23 -14.18 -35.97
N LEU A 145 6.68 -13.24 -35.13
CA LEU A 145 7.78 -13.46 -34.20
C LEU A 145 7.26 -14.03 -32.88
N ASN A 146 7.84 -15.15 -32.47
CA ASN A 146 7.70 -15.64 -31.10
C ASN A 146 8.73 -14.94 -30.21
N VAL A 147 8.32 -13.90 -29.49
CA VAL A 147 9.18 -13.21 -28.52
C VAL A 147 9.26 -14.05 -27.24
N LYS A 148 10.47 -14.55 -26.93
CA LYS A 148 10.76 -15.23 -25.67
C LYS A 148 11.41 -14.26 -24.68
N THR A 149 10.75 -14.01 -23.56
CA THR A 149 11.30 -13.22 -22.46
C THR A 149 11.97 -14.14 -21.44
N VAL A 150 13.25 -13.92 -21.17
CA VAL A 150 13.99 -14.61 -20.09
C VAL A 150 14.11 -13.65 -18.92
N THR A 151 13.62 -14.05 -17.75
CA THR A 151 13.68 -13.26 -16.52
C THR A 151 14.50 -13.97 -15.45
N GLU A 152 15.42 -13.26 -14.82
CA GLU A 152 16.15 -13.76 -13.66
C GLU A 152 15.59 -13.18 -12.36
N ARG A 153 15.82 -13.86 -11.23
CA ARG A 153 15.43 -13.35 -9.92
C ARG A 153 16.19 -12.06 -9.62
N ARG A 154 15.46 -10.98 -9.37
CA ARG A 154 15.99 -9.71 -8.83
C ARG A 154 15.37 -9.45 -7.47
N GLU A 155 16.17 -8.95 -6.53
CA GLU A 155 15.69 -8.55 -5.20
C GLU A 155 15.04 -7.17 -5.30
N ASN A 156 13.96 -6.96 -4.56
CA ASN A 156 13.27 -5.67 -4.54
C ASN A 156 14.14 -4.64 -3.82
N MET A 157 14.25 -3.43 -4.38
CA MET A 157 14.91 -2.31 -3.71
C MET A 157 14.22 -2.00 -2.37
N LEU A 158 14.97 -2.08 -1.29
CA LEU A 158 14.61 -1.56 0.03
C LEU A 158 15.18 -0.16 0.24
N TRP A 159 14.83 0.47 1.35
CA TRP A 159 15.28 1.81 1.72
C TRP A 159 15.47 1.89 3.24
N PHE A 160 16.13 2.96 3.67
CA PHE A 160 16.20 3.35 5.06
C PHE A 160 15.86 4.84 5.16
N ARG A 161 14.63 5.13 5.60
CA ARG A 161 14.08 6.48 5.73
C ARG A 161 13.66 6.70 7.18
N VAL A 162 14.18 7.77 7.76
CA VAL A 162 13.93 8.23 9.13
C VAL A 162 13.86 9.76 9.08
N PRO A 163 13.33 10.44 10.11
CA PRO A 163 13.41 11.89 10.19
C PRO A 163 14.85 12.38 9.97
N PRO A 164 15.07 13.44 9.17
CA PRO A 164 16.41 13.94 8.89
C PRO A 164 17.11 14.49 10.15
N LYS A 165 16.34 14.84 11.20
CA LYS A 165 16.83 15.33 12.48
C LYS A 165 16.19 14.55 13.62
N VAL A 166 17.03 13.88 14.40
CA VAL A 166 16.61 13.16 15.62
C VAL A 166 17.49 13.66 16.75
N TYR A 167 16.92 14.51 17.60
CA TYR A 167 17.57 15.03 18.79
C TYR A 167 17.27 14.12 19.97
N PHE A 168 18.28 13.88 20.80
CA PHE A 168 18.18 13.08 22.00
C PHE A 168 19.16 13.61 23.04
N LYS A 169 19.12 13.06 24.27
CA LYS A 169 19.74 13.53 25.52
C LYS A 169 18.77 14.26 26.42
N TYR A 170 19.02 14.07 27.72
CA TYR A 170 18.27 14.70 28.80
C TYR A 170 18.27 16.23 28.63
N GLY A 171 17.09 16.84 28.61
CA GLY A 171 16.90 18.28 28.49
C GLY A 171 17.21 18.84 27.09
N CYS A 172 17.20 18.01 26.05
CA CYS A 172 17.43 18.47 24.68
C CYS A 172 16.25 19.27 24.09
N LEU A 173 15.05 19.19 24.68
CA LEU A 173 13.83 19.83 24.18
C LEU A 173 14.01 21.33 23.87
N PRO A 174 14.44 22.20 24.80
CA PRO A 174 14.63 23.61 24.50
C PRO A 174 15.69 23.89 23.44
N VAL A 175 16.73 23.07 23.37
CA VAL A 175 17.84 23.25 22.43
C VAL A 175 17.37 22.95 21.00
N ALA A 176 16.63 21.86 20.83
CA ALA A 176 16.08 21.45 19.55
C ALA A 176 15.00 22.43 19.05
N LEU A 177 14.08 22.87 19.91
CA LEU A 177 13.02 23.81 19.54
C LEU A 177 13.55 25.17 19.07
N ARG A 178 14.70 25.62 19.57
CA ARG A 178 15.32 26.87 19.11
C ARG A 178 15.75 26.84 17.65
N GLU A 179 15.88 25.66 17.04
CA GLU A 179 16.10 25.55 15.60
C GLU A 179 14.88 25.98 14.76
N LEU A 180 13.70 26.05 15.38
CA LEU A 180 12.50 26.59 14.75
C LEU A 180 12.49 28.12 14.67
N ALA A 181 13.54 28.80 15.16
CA ALA A 181 13.68 30.24 15.04
C ALA A 181 13.55 30.71 13.57
N GLY A 182 12.73 31.73 13.35
CA GLY A 182 12.39 32.23 12.01
C GLY A 182 11.10 31.66 11.42
N ARG A 183 10.52 30.62 12.05
CA ARG A 183 9.12 30.23 11.83
C ARG A 183 8.18 31.20 12.56
N GLN A 184 6.90 31.17 12.23
CA GLN A 184 5.94 32.17 12.71
C GLN A 184 4.87 31.61 13.65
N ARG A 185 4.36 30.40 13.38
CA ARG A 185 3.13 29.87 13.96
C ARG A 185 3.21 28.36 14.21
N ALA A 186 3.33 27.96 15.47
CA ALA A 186 3.31 26.56 15.89
C ALA A 186 1.92 26.10 16.32
N PHE A 187 1.46 24.95 15.84
CA PHE A 187 0.23 24.33 16.32
C PHE A 187 0.57 23.05 17.09
N ILE A 188 0.29 23.04 18.38
CA ILE A 188 0.65 21.95 19.28
C ILE A 188 -0.52 20.97 19.37
N VAL A 189 -0.27 19.69 19.15
CA VAL A 189 -1.24 18.61 19.26
C VAL A 189 -0.84 17.72 20.42
N THR A 190 -1.70 17.62 21.43
CA THR A 190 -1.46 16.83 22.65
C THR A 190 -2.77 16.25 23.20
N ASP A 191 -2.67 15.52 24.31
CA ASP A 191 -3.83 15.04 25.05
C ASP A 191 -4.12 15.88 26.29
N LYS A 192 -5.34 15.72 26.81
CA LYS A 192 -5.82 16.51 27.94
C LYS A 192 -5.01 16.24 29.23
N PRO A 193 -4.67 14.97 29.58
CA PRO A 193 -3.83 14.69 30.73
C PRO A 193 -2.48 15.42 30.71
N LEU A 194 -1.75 15.41 29.58
CA LEU A 194 -0.45 16.07 29.47
C LEU A 194 -0.56 17.59 29.60
N TYR A 195 -1.60 18.18 29.01
CA TYR A 195 -1.90 19.60 29.13
C TYR A 195 -2.25 20.00 30.57
N ASP A 196 -3.18 19.28 31.20
CA ASP A 196 -3.62 19.55 32.58
C ASP A 196 -2.47 19.34 33.60
N LEU A 197 -1.50 18.48 33.30
CA LEU A 197 -0.27 18.28 34.08
C LEU A 197 0.81 19.36 33.84
N GLY A 198 0.59 20.28 32.89
CA GLY A 198 1.56 21.33 32.55
C GLY A 198 2.83 20.80 31.89
N MET A 199 2.76 19.64 31.22
CA MET A 199 3.94 19.07 30.55
C MET A 199 4.33 19.85 29.28
N THR A 200 3.39 20.59 28.70
CA THR A 200 3.65 21.49 27.56
C THR A 200 4.28 22.82 27.95
N THR A 201 4.25 23.21 29.24
CA THR A 201 4.68 24.54 29.68
C THR A 201 6.11 24.88 29.23
N ARG A 202 7.05 23.95 29.35
CA ARG A 202 8.43 24.19 28.93
C ARG A 202 8.59 24.32 27.42
N LEU A 203 7.75 23.62 26.65
CA LEU A 203 7.68 23.78 25.20
C LEU A 203 7.15 25.19 24.87
N GLU A 204 6.05 25.59 25.50
CA GLU A 204 5.43 26.91 25.33
C GLU A 204 6.39 28.06 25.64
N GLU A 205 7.06 28.03 26.80
CA GLU A 205 8.06 29.02 27.19
C GLU A 205 9.15 29.21 26.13
N VAL A 206 9.64 28.11 25.55
CA VAL A 206 10.68 28.16 24.52
C VAL A 206 10.14 28.74 23.22
N LEU A 207 8.89 28.45 22.84
CA LEU A 207 8.25 29.04 21.67
C LEU A 207 8.06 30.56 21.83
N GLU A 208 7.69 31.02 23.03
CA GLU A 208 7.61 32.44 23.36
C GLU A 208 8.99 33.12 23.31
N GLU A 209 10.03 32.49 23.87
CA GLU A 209 11.41 32.99 23.84
C GLU A 209 11.91 33.26 22.41
N ILE A 210 11.56 32.38 21.46
CA ILE A 210 11.97 32.52 20.05
C ILE A 210 10.97 33.33 19.20
N GLY A 211 9.90 33.85 19.81
CA GLY A 211 8.90 34.70 19.14
C GLY A 211 7.92 33.96 18.24
N LEU A 212 7.74 32.65 18.40
CA LEU A 212 6.73 31.87 17.70
C LEU A 212 5.37 32.03 18.38
N LYS A 213 4.35 32.43 17.62
CA LYS A 213 2.97 32.35 18.11
C LYS A 213 2.56 30.89 18.14
N TYR A 214 1.85 30.47 19.17
CA TYR A 214 1.36 29.10 19.24
C TYR A 214 -0.12 29.02 19.60
N ASP A 215 -0.73 27.90 19.23
CA ASP A 215 -2.07 27.48 19.66
C ASP A 215 -2.02 25.98 19.99
N ILE A 216 -2.89 25.53 20.90
CA ILE A 216 -2.83 24.17 21.46
C ILE A 216 -4.15 23.46 21.26
N PHE A 217 -4.10 22.30 20.61
CA PHE A 217 -5.17 21.32 20.58
C PHE A 217 -4.84 20.15 21.51
N TYR A 218 -5.48 20.13 22.68
CA TYR A 218 -5.26 19.13 23.72
C TYR A 218 -6.41 18.10 23.82
N ASN A 219 -7.34 18.07 22.88
CA ASN A 219 -8.51 17.20 22.92
C ASN A 219 -8.32 15.91 22.12
N VAL A 220 -7.15 15.29 22.22
CA VAL A 220 -6.86 13.98 21.61
C VAL A 220 -7.11 12.86 22.62
N GLU A 221 -8.03 11.96 22.31
CA GLU A 221 -8.32 10.73 23.04
C GLU A 221 -7.39 9.56 22.68
N PRO A 222 -7.25 8.53 23.54
CA PRO A 222 -6.68 7.25 23.14
C PRO A 222 -7.41 6.66 21.91
N ASP A 223 -6.67 6.06 20.98
CA ASP A 223 -7.20 5.58 19.68
C ASP A 223 -7.98 6.67 18.92
N PRO A 224 -7.26 7.72 18.44
CA PRO A 224 -7.89 8.96 18.02
C PRO A 224 -8.85 8.76 16.86
N SER A 225 -9.95 9.51 16.89
CA SER A 225 -11.00 9.46 15.89
C SER A 225 -10.80 10.39 14.70
N LEU A 226 -11.43 10.06 13.56
CA LEU A 226 -11.58 10.99 12.43
C LEU A 226 -12.30 12.29 12.86
N ALA A 227 -13.26 12.22 13.80
CA ALA A 227 -13.91 13.41 14.30
C ALA A 227 -12.93 14.33 15.05
N THR A 228 -12.04 13.78 15.88
CA THR A 228 -10.99 14.53 16.56
C THR A 228 -10.00 15.15 15.60
N VAL A 229 -9.57 14.41 14.56
CA VAL A 229 -8.75 14.95 13.48
C VAL A 229 -9.42 16.14 12.80
N ASN A 230 -10.70 16.04 12.44
CA ASN A 230 -11.42 17.13 11.79
C ASN A 230 -11.58 18.37 12.67
N ARG A 231 -11.79 18.20 13.98
CA ARG A 231 -11.83 19.33 14.94
C ARG A 231 -10.49 20.04 15.02
N GLY A 232 -9.39 19.30 15.14
CA GLY A 232 -8.04 19.86 15.14
C GLY A 232 -7.71 20.57 13.82
N LEU A 233 -8.09 19.96 12.68
CA LEU A 233 -7.91 20.53 11.35
C LEU A 233 -8.66 21.86 11.16
N ALA A 234 -9.87 22.00 11.70
CA ALA A 234 -10.63 23.25 11.62
C ALA A 234 -9.91 24.41 12.34
N LEU A 235 -9.30 24.12 13.50
CA LEU A 235 -8.48 25.08 14.23
C LEU A 235 -7.18 25.37 13.47
N MET A 236 -6.50 24.35 12.94
CA MET A 236 -5.29 24.52 12.12
C MET A 236 -5.55 25.41 10.89
N LYS A 237 -6.67 25.23 10.18
CA LYS A 237 -7.03 26.06 9.01
C LYS A 237 -7.26 27.53 9.37
N THR A 238 -7.78 27.79 10.57
CA THR A 238 -7.97 29.16 11.07
C THR A 238 -6.64 29.76 11.54
N PHE A 239 -5.83 28.94 12.21
CA PHE A 239 -4.54 29.34 12.74
C PHE A 239 -3.42 29.39 11.68
N ASN A 240 -3.53 28.73 10.53
CA ASN A 240 -2.50 28.72 9.48
C ASN A 240 -1.06 28.51 10.01
N PRO A 241 -0.76 27.39 10.69
CA PRO A 241 0.57 27.12 11.19
C PRO A 241 1.58 26.87 10.08
N ASP A 242 2.85 27.20 10.35
CA ASP A 242 4.02 26.78 9.56
C ASP A 242 4.87 25.71 10.28
N VAL A 243 4.47 25.34 11.51
CA VAL A 243 4.99 24.19 12.28
C VAL A 243 3.84 23.50 12.99
N ILE A 244 3.78 22.17 12.93
CA ILE A 244 2.90 21.32 13.72
C ILE A 244 3.78 20.53 14.69
N ILE A 245 3.46 20.59 15.97
CA ILE A 245 4.22 19.93 17.04
C ILE A 245 3.32 18.88 17.68
N ALA A 246 3.60 17.60 17.45
CA ALA A 246 2.97 16.51 18.16
C ALA A 246 3.71 16.25 19.48
N PHE A 247 3.01 16.40 20.60
CA PHE A 247 3.57 16.22 21.94
C PHE A 247 2.76 15.16 22.69
N GLY A 248 3.30 13.97 22.87
CA GLY A 248 2.57 12.89 23.54
C GLY A 248 3.01 11.48 23.19
N GLY A 249 2.10 10.52 23.39
CA GLY A 249 2.27 9.14 22.92
C GLY A 249 1.84 8.95 21.45
N GLY A 250 1.48 7.71 21.11
CA GLY A 250 1.01 7.36 19.76
C GLY A 250 -0.21 8.18 19.34
N SER A 251 -1.22 8.32 20.20
CA SER A 251 -2.47 9.00 19.82
C SER A 251 -2.26 10.46 19.36
N PRO A 252 -1.57 11.33 20.12
CA PRO A 252 -1.30 12.69 19.65
C PRO A 252 -0.43 12.75 18.39
N MET A 253 0.58 11.87 18.28
CA MET A 253 1.46 11.83 17.10
C MET A 253 0.74 11.39 15.84
N ASP A 254 -0.07 10.34 15.93
CA ASP A 254 -0.83 9.80 14.81
C ASP A 254 -1.92 10.78 14.37
N ALA A 255 -2.67 11.36 15.33
CA ALA A 255 -3.66 12.39 15.05
C ALA A 255 -3.02 13.61 14.37
N ALA A 256 -1.86 14.07 14.87
CA ALA A 256 -1.14 15.20 14.28
C ALA A 256 -0.68 14.92 12.85
N LYS A 257 -0.17 13.71 12.55
CA LYS A 257 0.23 13.32 11.19
C LYS A 257 -0.93 13.39 10.22
N ILE A 258 -2.10 12.93 10.62
CA ILE A 258 -3.29 12.98 9.76
C ILE A 258 -3.82 14.42 9.61
N MET A 259 -3.83 15.21 10.69
CA MET A 259 -4.16 16.63 10.61
C MET A 259 -3.20 17.38 9.68
N TRP A 260 -1.90 17.09 9.75
CA TRP A 260 -0.88 17.68 8.88
C TRP A 260 -1.13 17.34 7.41
N MET A 261 -1.38 16.06 7.11
CA MET A 261 -1.71 15.60 5.77
C MET A 261 -2.92 16.33 5.18
N LEU A 262 -4.03 16.41 5.93
CA LEU A 262 -5.26 17.07 5.48
C LEU A 262 -5.16 18.60 5.46
N TYR A 263 -4.22 19.17 6.21
CA TYR A 263 -3.91 20.61 6.17
C TYR A 263 -3.11 20.97 4.90
N GLU A 264 -2.14 20.14 4.54
CA GLU A 264 -1.36 20.27 3.30
C GLU A 264 -2.25 20.04 2.07
N HIS A 265 -2.96 18.92 2.03
CA HIS A 265 -3.75 18.47 0.86
C HIS A 265 -5.18 18.11 1.29
N PRO A 266 -6.10 19.11 1.35
CA PRO A 266 -7.47 18.91 1.81
C PRO A 266 -8.36 18.10 0.85
N GLU A 267 -7.92 17.90 -0.39
CA GLU A 267 -8.61 17.13 -1.44
C GLU A 267 -8.48 15.61 -1.29
N ILE A 268 -7.64 15.16 -0.35
CA ILE A 268 -7.33 13.75 -0.19
C ILE A 268 -8.49 13.00 0.45
N GLU A 269 -8.89 11.91 -0.19
CA GLU A 269 -9.94 11.01 0.30
C GLU A 269 -9.33 9.95 1.22
N PHE A 270 -9.81 9.91 2.46
CA PHE A 270 -9.27 9.03 3.49
C PHE A 270 -9.43 7.54 3.15
N GLU A 271 -10.54 7.15 2.53
CA GLU A 271 -10.80 5.76 2.09
C GLU A 271 -9.76 5.28 1.07
N GLY A 272 -9.31 6.15 0.16
CA GLY A 272 -8.27 5.82 -0.82
C GLY A 272 -6.93 5.52 -0.15
N LEU A 273 -6.57 6.27 0.89
CA LEU A 273 -5.31 6.07 1.62
C LEU A 273 -5.33 4.87 2.58
N ALA A 274 -6.50 4.53 3.09
CA ALA A 274 -6.71 3.35 3.92
C ALA A 274 -6.66 2.03 3.14
N THR A 275 -6.58 2.09 1.81
CA THR A 275 -6.52 0.90 0.96
C THR A 275 -5.22 0.13 1.21
N ARG A 276 -5.36 -1.15 1.53
CA ARG A 276 -4.23 -2.07 1.77
C ARG A 276 -3.39 -2.24 0.52
N PHE A 277 -2.11 -2.54 0.70
CA PHE A 277 -1.15 -2.64 -0.41
C PHE A 277 -0.17 -3.79 -0.21
N MET A 278 0.23 -4.44 -1.29
CA MET A 278 1.24 -5.51 -1.26
C MET A 278 2.67 -4.94 -1.17
N ASP A 279 2.92 -3.78 -1.78
CA ASP A 279 4.21 -3.06 -1.73
C ASP A 279 3.90 -1.58 -1.51
N ILE A 280 4.50 -0.96 -0.48
CA ILE A 280 4.27 0.44 -0.11
C ILE A 280 4.59 1.43 -1.25
N ARG A 281 5.37 1.03 -2.26
CA ARG A 281 5.66 1.85 -3.44
C ARG A 281 4.70 1.65 -4.60
N LYS A 282 4.04 0.50 -4.68
CA LYS A 282 3.12 0.15 -5.78
C LYS A 282 1.68 0.37 -5.33
N ARG A 283 1.40 1.59 -4.91
CA ARG A 283 0.09 1.99 -4.40
C ARG A 283 -0.87 2.28 -5.54
N VAL A 284 -2.14 2.03 -5.27
CA VAL A 284 -3.24 2.50 -6.12
C VAL A 284 -3.46 4.00 -5.90
N TYR A 285 -3.25 4.48 -4.67
CA TYR A 285 -3.40 5.88 -4.27
C TYR A 285 -2.06 6.44 -3.76
N ASN A 286 -1.53 7.47 -4.42
CA ASN A 286 -0.26 8.09 -4.04
C ASN A 286 -0.50 9.33 -3.17
N LEU A 287 0.23 9.43 -2.06
CA LEU A 287 0.21 10.63 -1.23
C LEU A 287 1.20 11.66 -1.83
N PRO A 288 0.76 12.91 -2.09
CA PRO A 288 1.68 13.97 -2.52
C PRO A 288 2.70 14.31 -1.44
N GLU A 289 3.79 14.96 -1.83
CA GLU A 289 4.80 15.41 -0.86
C GLU A 289 4.18 16.37 0.17
N LEU A 290 4.47 16.12 1.45
CA LEU A 290 4.10 16.96 2.59
C LEU A 290 5.26 17.87 3.00
N GLY A 291 4.98 18.89 3.82
CA GLY A 291 6.00 19.80 4.35
C GLY A 291 6.14 21.12 3.59
N GLN A 292 5.19 21.45 2.72
CA GLN A 292 5.19 22.70 1.96
C GLN A 292 4.60 23.86 2.79
N LYS A 293 3.47 23.63 3.47
CA LYS A 293 2.83 24.61 4.36
C LYS A 293 3.40 24.57 5.77
N ALA A 294 3.59 23.38 6.34
CA ALA A 294 4.04 23.22 7.73
C ALA A 294 5.06 22.09 7.91
N LEU A 295 6.02 22.28 8.81
CA LEU A 295 6.90 21.21 9.27
C LEU A 295 6.22 20.38 10.37
N MET A 296 6.40 19.06 10.35
CA MET A 296 6.00 18.17 11.43
C MET A 296 7.16 17.92 12.41
N VAL A 297 6.97 18.26 13.68
CA VAL A 297 7.90 17.96 14.79
C VAL A 297 7.22 16.99 15.74
N ALA A 298 7.86 15.88 16.06
CA ALA A 298 7.32 14.86 16.97
C ALA A 298 8.15 14.76 18.26
N ILE A 299 7.46 14.79 19.40
CA ILE A 299 8.04 14.84 20.74
C ILE A 299 7.37 13.74 21.58
N PRO A 300 7.97 12.54 21.65
CA PRO A 300 7.39 11.43 22.40
C PRO A 300 7.48 11.67 23.91
N THR A 301 6.37 11.47 24.62
CA THR A 301 6.31 11.42 26.10
C THR A 301 6.05 10.00 26.62
N THR A 302 6.13 9.02 25.72
CA THR A 302 5.99 7.59 26.03
C THR A 302 7.16 6.83 25.42
N SER A 303 7.54 5.70 26.03
CA SER A 303 8.66 4.88 25.57
C SER A 303 8.17 3.56 24.98
N GLY A 304 7.44 3.62 23.86
CA GLY A 304 6.93 2.41 23.19
C GLY A 304 6.68 2.56 21.69
N THR A 305 5.84 3.52 21.32
CA THR A 305 5.25 3.58 19.96
C THR A 305 6.27 3.79 18.84
N GLY A 306 7.33 4.57 19.06
CA GLY A 306 8.29 4.95 18.02
C GLY A 306 7.66 5.80 16.90
N SER A 307 6.43 6.30 17.07
CA SER A 307 5.70 7.04 16.03
C SER A 307 6.46 8.29 15.57
N GLU A 308 7.30 8.87 16.43
CA GLU A 308 8.13 10.04 16.10
C GLU A 308 9.12 9.82 14.96
N VAL A 309 9.45 8.56 14.62
CA VAL A 309 10.37 8.23 13.51
C VAL A 309 9.72 7.40 12.41
N THR A 310 8.44 7.09 12.49
CA THR A 310 7.79 6.15 11.57
C THR A 310 6.85 6.84 10.59
N PRO A 311 6.59 6.23 9.42
CA PRO A 311 5.60 6.68 8.45
C PRO A 311 4.15 6.29 8.83
N PHE A 312 3.94 5.69 9.99
CA PHE A 312 2.65 5.13 10.38
C PHE A 312 1.80 6.14 11.14
N ALA A 313 0.49 6.07 10.95
CA ALA A 313 -0.49 6.75 11.76
C ALA A 313 -1.79 5.93 11.77
N VAL A 314 -2.39 5.73 12.92
CA VAL A 314 -3.66 5.00 13.06
C VAL A 314 -4.75 5.97 13.53
N VAL A 315 -5.89 5.94 12.83
CA VAL A 315 -7.09 6.69 13.22
C VAL A 315 -8.30 5.78 13.10
N THR A 316 -9.23 5.90 14.04
CA THR A 316 -10.50 5.16 14.05
C THR A 316 -11.59 5.96 13.35
N ASP A 317 -12.39 5.33 12.51
CA ASP A 317 -13.63 5.92 12.03
C ASP A 317 -14.77 5.60 12.99
N ASP A 318 -15.22 6.62 13.72
CA ASP A 318 -16.30 6.51 14.70
C ASP A 318 -17.62 5.98 14.13
N ARG A 319 -17.83 6.12 12.82
CA ARG A 319 -19.07 5.68 12.16
C ARG A 319 -19.10 4.18 11.93
N THR A 320 -17.95 3.59 11.63
CA THR A 320 -17.82 2.17 11.26
C THR A 320 -17.12 1.35 12.35
N GLY A 321 -16.42 2.00 13.28
CA GLY A 321 -15.56 1.36 14.28
C GLY A 321 -14.24 0.83 13.71
N ILE A 322 -13.97 1.03 12.43
CA ILE A 322 -12.79 0.50 11.75
C ILE A 322 -11.57 1.37 12.06
N LYS A 323 -10.47 0.74 12.49
CA LYS A 323 -9.16 1.38 12.57
C LYS A 323 -8.50 1.38 11.20
N TYR A 324 -8.07 2.55 10.76
CA TYR A 324 -7.40 2.75 9.47
C TYR A 324 -5.91 3.00 9.68
N PRO A 325 -5.05 1.97 9.52
CA PRO A 325 -3.61 2.16 9.55
C PRO A 325 -3.14 2.81 8.25
N LEU A 326 -2.63 4.03 8.35
CA LEU A 326 -2.00 4.77 7.26
C LEU A 326 -0.50 4.59 7.37
N ALA A 327 0.14 4.32 6.24
CA ALA A 327 1.57 4.01 6.20
C ALA A 327 2.22 4.71 5.02
N ASP A 328 2.72 5.94 5.14
CA ASP A 328 3.37 6.63 4.02
C ASP A 328 4.57 7.44 4.50
N TYR A 329 5.72 7.33 3.83
CA TYR A 329 6.93 8.06 4.23
C TYR A 329 6.81 9.57 4.11
N SER A 330 5.79 10.08 3.41
CA SER A 330 5.49 11.50 3.42
C SER A 330 4.97 11.95 4.79
N LEU A 331 4.40 11.06 5.61
CA LEU A 331 3.95 11.30 6.98
C LEU A 331 5.09 11.21 8.03
N THR A 332 6.30 10.83 7.62
CA THR A 332 7.44 10.79 8.54
C THR A 332 7.73 12.21 9.07
N PRO A 333 7.82 12.42 10.40
CA PRO A 333 8.13 13.73 10.95
C PRO A 333 9.42 14.32 10.37
N ASN A 334 9.46 15.63 10.20
CA ASN A 334 10.67 16.33 9.74
C ASN A 334 11.72 16.43 10.84
N MET A 335 11.30 16.40 12.10
CA MET A 335 12.16 16.43 13.27
C MET A 335 11.55 15.58 14.39
N ALA A 336 12.38 14.76 15.04
CA ALA A 336 12.01 14.04 16.26
C ALA A 336 12.88 14.54 17.44
N ILE A 337 12.26 14.77 18.60
CA ILE A 337 12.94 15.26 19.81
C ILE A 337 12.66 14.28 20.96
N VAL A 338 13.60 13.38 21.20
CA VAL A 338 13.49 12.27 22.15
C VAL A 338 14.17 12.67 23.46
N ASP A 339 13.44 13.41 24.29
CA ASP A 339 13.94 13.93 25.57
C ASP A 339 13.55 13.03 26.76
N PRO A 340 14.50 12.31 27.38
CA PRO A 340 14.24 11.47 28.55
C PRO A 340 13.61 12.18 29.76
N GLU A 341 13.74 13.51 29.85
CA GLU A 341 13.12 14.29 30.92
C GLU A 341 11.59 14.15 30.91
N LEU A 342 10.99 13.99 29.73
CA LEU A 342 9.55 13.91 29.53
C LEU A 342 8.94 12.56 29.97
N VAL A 343 9.77 11.55 30.23
CA VAL A 343 9.29 10.20 30.60
C VAL A 343 9.64 9.79 32.03
N LEU A 344 10.26 10.68 32.82
CA LEU A 344 10.66 10.37 34.20
C LEU A 344 9.48 9.98 35.08
N THR A 345 8.37 10.71 34.98
CA THR A 345 7.17 10.57 35.80
C THR A 345 6.13 9.62 35.21
N MET A 346 6.45 8.95 34.10
CA MET A 346 5.52 8.05 33.42
C MET A 346 5.05 6.91 34.36
N PRO A 347 3.75 6.62 34.47
CA PRO A 347 3.25 5.58 35.37
C PRO A 347 3.82 4.19 35.08
N LYS A 348 3.84 3.31 36.10
CA LYS A 348 4.34 1.92 35.97
C LYS A 348 3.66 1.15 34.83
N GLY A 349 2.32 1.21 34.74
CA GLY A 349 1.57 0.53 33.67
C GLY A 349 2.01 0.95 32.26
N LEU A 350 2.09 2.26 31.99
CA LEU A 350 2.52 2.77 30.68
C LEU A 350 4.00 2.45 30.39
N THR A 351 4.83 2.37 31.43
CA THR A 351 6.22 1.92 31.34
C THR A 351 6.32 0.47 30.89
N ALA A 352 5.55 -0.42 31.51
CA ALA A 352 5.51 -1.84 31.16
C ALA A 352 4.99 -2.03 29.73
N TYR A 353 3.83 -1.46 29.41
CA TYR A 353 3.20 -1.64 28.11
C TYR A 353 4.05 -1.06 26.99
N GLY A 354 4.54 0.18 27.13
CA GLY A 354 5.41 0.79 26.12
C GLY A 354 6.73 0.03 25.95
N GLY A 355 7.35 -0.41 27.04
CA GLY A 355 8.61 -1.16 26.96
C GLY A 355 8.47 -2.50 26.24
N ILE A 356 7.40 -3.26 26.50
CA ILE A 356 7.14 -4.53 25.80
C ILE A 356 6.70 -4.30 24.36
N ASP A 357 5.97 -3.22 24.08
CA ASP A 357 5.63 -2.80 22.73
C ASP A 357 6.89 -2.54 21.89
N ALA A 358 7.81 -1.73 22.41
CA ALA A 358 9.11 -1.48 21.78
C ALA A 358 9.96 -2.76 21.61
N LEU A 359 9.86 -3.72 22.53
CA LEU A 359 10.53 -5.02 22.40
C LEU A 359 9.93 -5.80 21.23
N THR A 360 8.60 -5.82 21.13
CA THR A 360 7.84 -6.49 20.06
C THR A 360 8.18 -5.86 18.71
N HIS A 361 8.19 -4.52 18.61
CA HIS A 361 8.64 -3.79 17.42
C HIS A 361 10.02 -4.26 16.95
N ALA A 362 10.99 -4.36 17.87
CA ALA A 362 12.34 -4.77 17.54
C ALA A 362 12.44 -6.26 17.16
N LEU A 363 11.71 -7.14 17.85
CA LEU A 363 11.68 -8.58 17.54
C LEU A 363 11.09 -8.83 16.15
N GLU A 364 9.92 -8.28 15.86
CA GLU A 364 9.24 -8.48 14.56
C GLU A 364 10.01 -7.84 13.41
N SER A 365 10.50 -6.60 13.59
CA SER A 365 11.32 -5.93 12.55
C SER A 365 12.64 -6.66 12.29
N TYR A 366 13.21 -7.34 13.29
CA TYR A 366 14.37 -8.17 13.09
C TYR A 366 14.04 -9.43 12.29
N VAL A 367 12.89 -10.07 12.47
CA VAL A 367 12.56 -11.33 11.74
C VAL A 367 11.72 -11.15 10.47
N SER A 368 11.28 -9.93 10.21
CA SER A 368 10.51 -9.55 9.02
C SER A 368 11.22 -9.92 7.71
N VAL A 369 10.43 -10.19 6.68
CA VAL A 369 10.96 -10.39 5.31
C VAL A 369 11.59 -9.15 4.71
N TYR A 370 11.31 -7.96 5.26
CA TYR A 370 11.90 -6.68 4.87
C TYR A 370 13.13 -6.29 5.71
N ALA A 371 13.57 -7.16 6.62
CA ALA A 371 14.76 -6.91 7.44
C ALA A 371 16.01 -6.73 6.56
N SER A 372 16.85 -5.77 6.91
CA SER A 372 18.08 -5.46 6.19
C SER A 372 19.23 -5.17 7.16
N GLU A 373 20.45 -5.12 6.64
CA GLU A 373 21.65 -4.77 7.40
C GLU A 373 21.52 -3.40 8.09
N TYR A 374 20.72 -2.48 7.52
CA TYR A 374 20.45 -1.16 8.08
C TYR A 374 19.49 -1.19 9.28
N THR A 375 18.54 -2.13 9.32
CA THR A 375 17.54 -2.24 10.40
C THR A 375 17.97 -3.20 11.50
N ASN A 376 18.72 -4.25 11.16
CA ASN A 376 19.12 -5.32 12.07
C ASN A 376 19.89 -4.81 13.31
N GLY A 377 20.84 -3.88 13.10
CA GLY A 377 21.63 -3.33 14.20
C GLY A 377 20.81 -2.52 15.19
N LEU A 378 19.84 -1.74 14.70
CA LEU A 378 18.93 -0.94 15.52
C LEU A 378 17.99 -1.82 16.34
N ALA A 379 17.42 -2.85 15.71
CA ALA A 379 16.56 -3.81 16.39
C ALA A 379 17.30 -4.56 17.51
N LEU A 380 18.50 -5.09 17.25
CA LEU A 380 19.28 -5.80 18.26
C LEU A 380 19.68 -4.91 19.44
N GLU A 381 20.10 -3.66 19.18
CA GLU A 381 20.44 -2.72 20.25
C GLU A 381 19.21 -2.31 21.07
N ALA A 382 18.05 -2.11 20.43
CA ALA A 382 16.79 -1.87 21.12
C ALA A 382 16.42 -3.04 22.05
N ILE A 383 16.47 -4.28 21.55
CA ILE A 383 16.22 -5.50 22.35
C ILE A 383 17.16 -5.54 23.56
N ARG A 384 18.47 -5.35 23.33
CA ARG A 384 19.48 -5.40 24.40
C ARG A 384 19.25 -4.35 25.48
N LEU A 385 18.87 -3.13 25.11
CA LEU A 385 18.58 -2.06 26.07
C LEU A 385 17.28 -2.33 26.84
N ILE A 386 16.22 -2.79 26.18
CA ILE A 386 14.94 -3.07 26.84
C ILE A 386 15.09 -4.21 27.84
N MET A 387 15.66 -5.33 27.43
CA MET A 387 15.89 -6.50 28.31
C MET A 387 16.72 -6.12 29.55
N LYS A 388 17.65 -5.16 29.42
CA LYS A 388 18.52 -4.74 30.53
C LYS A 388 17.90 -3.68 31.45
N TYR A 389 17.21 -2.69 30.89
CA TYR A 389 16.84 -1.48 31.62
C TYR A 389 15.34 -1.37 31.95
N LEU A 390 14.47 -2.08 31.23
CA LEU A 390 13.03 -2.00 31.48
C LEU A 390 12.61 -2.40 32.90
N PRO A 391 13.15 -3.49 33.51
CA PRO A 391 12.82 -3.83 34.90
C PRO A 391 13.11 -2.70 35.89
N SER A 392 14.26 -2.04 35.76
CA SER A 392 14.63 -0.92 36.65
C SER A 392 13.79 0.32 36.34
N ALA A 393 13.49 0.62 35.07
CA ALA A 393 12.64 1.74 34.69
C ALA A 393 11.22 1.57 35.23
N TYR A 394 10.70 0.34 35.27
CA TYR A 394 9.41 0.01 35.86
C TYR A 394 9.43 0.12 37.39
N GLU A 395 10.42 -0.49 38.05
CA GLU A 395 10.42 -0.57 39.52
C GLU A 395 10.84 0.74 40.18
N ASN A 396 11.94 1.34 39.71
CA ASN A 396 12.55 2.53 40.30
C ASN A 396 12.04 3.84 39.68
N GLY A 397 11.48 3.80 38.47
CA GLY A 397 10.89 4.98 37.81
C GLY A 397 11.84 6.18 37.76
N ALA A 398 11.39 7.33 38.26
CA ALA A 398 12.18 8.56 38.31
C ALA A 398 13.48 8.45 39.16
N ASN A 399 13.56 7.46 40.07
CA ASN A 399 14.76 7.22 40.89
C ASN A 399 15.89 6.53 40.09
N ASP A 400 15.58 5.99 38.90
CA ASP A 400 16.59 5.51 37.94
C ASP A 400 16.41 6.20 36.58
N PRO A 401 16.83 7.48 36.46
CA PRO A 401 16.70 8.25 35.22
C PRO A 401 17.52 7.63 34.07
N LYS A 402 18.57 6.85 34.37
CA LYS A 402 19.35 6.15 33.36
C LYS A 402 18.54 5.04 32.73
N ALA A 403 17.82 4.25 33.52
CA ALA A 403 16.95 3.22 32.97
C ALA A 403 15.84 3.82 32.09
N ARG A 404 15.20 4.90 32.55
CA ARG A 404 14.22 5.67 31.78
C ARG A 404 14.78 6.14 30.43
N GLU A 405 15.95 6.76 30.45
CA GLU A 405 16.65 7.21 29.24
C GLU A 405 16.85 6.05 28.25
N LYS A 406 17.39 4.91 28.71
CA LYS A 406 17.73 3.80 27.82
C LYS A 406 16.52 3.14 27.21
N VAL A 407 15.42 2.99 27.96
CA VAL A 407 14.17 2.46 27.42
C VAL A 407 13.57 3.44 26.41
N HIS A 408 13.63 4.75 26.67
CA HIS A 408 13.13 5.76 25.74
C HIS A 408 13.88 5.75 24.41
N TYR A 409 15.21 5.68 24.43
CA TYR A 409 16.00 5.55 23.20
C TYR A 409 15.76 4.21 22.49
N ALA A 410 15.60 3.12 23.24
CA ALA A 410 15.33 1.82 22.64
C ALA A 410 14.00 1.80 21.87
N ALA A 411 12.97 2.46 22.40
CA ALA A 411 11.69 2.61 21.69
C ALA A 411 11.85 3.35 20.36
N THR A 412 12.56 4.47 20.33
CA THR A 412 12.85 5.19 19.08
C THR A 412 13.70 4.35 18.12
N MET A 413 14.72 3.63 18.61
CA MET A 413 15.56 2.77 17.75
C MET A 413 14.75 1.61 17.16
N ALA A 414 13.86 1.00 17.93
CA ALA A 414 12.89 0.04 17.41
C ALA A 414 12.02 0.70 16.34
N GLY A 415 11.53 1.93 16.60
CA GLY A 415 10.88 2.83 15.64
C GLY A 415 11.60 2.91 14.30
N MET A 416 12.88 3.26 14.31
CA MET A 416 13.69 3.37 13.09
C MET A 416 13.84 2.04 12.35
N ALA A 417 13.90 0.92 13.08
CA ALA A 417 13.96 -0.42 12.49
C ALA A 417 12.62 -0.79 11.82
N PHE A 418 11.51 -0.76 12.55
CA PHE A 418 10.21 -1.17 12.03
C PHE A 418 9.60 -0.16 11.06
N ALA A 419 10.01 1.12 11.13
CA ALA A 419 9.69 2.09 10.09
C ALA A 419 10.13 1.64 8.70
N ASN A 420 11.12 0.76 8.59
CA ASN A 420 11.70 0.32 7.31
C ASN A 420 11.55 -1.20 7.06
N ALA A 421 11.57 -2.00 8.12
CA ALA A 421 11.37 -3.45 8.04
C ALA A 421 9.91 -3.86 8.34
N PHE A 422 9.01 -2.92 8.64
CA PHE A 422 7.65 -3.19 9.10
C PHE A 422 7.65 -4.12 10.33
N LEU A 423 6.51 -4.78 10.57
CA LEU A 423 6.22 -5.58 11.75
C LEU A 423 5.83 -7.00 11.33
N GLY A 424 4.96 -7.67 12.09
CA GLY A 424 4.45 -9.00 11.75
C GLY A 424 3.05 -9.25 12.31
N ILE A 425 2.76 -10.53 12.51
CA ILE A 425 1.42 -10.96 12.94
C ILE A 425 1.14 -10.65 14.42
N CYS A 426 2.14 -10.38 15.26
CA CYS A 426 1.90 -10.00 16.65
C CYS A 426 1.10 -8.69 16.71
N HIS A 427 1.55 -7.67 15.97
CA HIS A 427 0.82 -6.40 15.88
C HIS A 427 -0.54 -6.56 15.22
N SER A 428 -0.61 -7.35 14.13
CA SER A 428 -1.86 -7.62 13.43
C SER A 428 -2.91 -8.21 14.38
N MET A 429 -2.51 -9.16 15.22
CA MET A 429 -3.39 -9.76 16.22
C MET A 429 -3.67 -8.83 17.42
N ALA A 430 -2.67 -8.06 17.85
CA ALA A 430 -2.80 -7.11 18.95
C ALA A 430 -3.74 -5.93 18.61
N HIS A 431 -3.75 -5.46 17.36
CA HIS A 431 -4.69 -4.46 16.88
C HIS A 431 -6.14 -4.90 17.08
N GLN A 432 -6.45 -6.15 16.71
CA GLN A 432 -7.83 -6.66 16.82
C GLN A 432 -8.21 -6.95 18.28
N LEU A 433 -7.29 -7.44 19.12
CA LEU A 433 -7.53 -7.56 20.56
C LEU A 433 -7.81 -6.21 21.21
N GLY A 434 -7.01 -5.19 20.88
CA GLY A 434 -7.18 -3.85 21.41
C GLY A 434 -8.48 -3.19 20.94
N ALA A 435 -8.83 -3.36 19.66
CA ALA A 435 -10.07 -2.83 19.11
C ALA A 435 -11.33 -3.52 19.69
N THR A 436 -11.28 -4.84 19.89
CA THR A 436 -12.44 -5.63 20.35
C THR A 436 -12.68 -5.50 21.85
N PHE A 437 -11.62 -5.54 22.66
CA PHE A 437 -11.73 -5.61 24.13
C PHE A 437 -11.18 -4.37 24.85
N HIS A 438 -10.78 -3.33 24.12
CA HIS A 438 -10.17 -2.12 24.67
C HIS A 438 -8.91 -2.39 25.52
N ILE A 439 -8.18 -3.46 25.17
CA ILE A 439 -6.90 -3.81 25.80
C ILE A 439 -5.83 -2.83 25.29
N PRO A 440 -5.03 -2.21 26.16
CA PRO A 440 -3.93 -1.35 25.74
C PRO A 440 -2.97 -2.06 24.78
N HIS A 441 -2.52 -1.37 23.73
CA HIS A 441 -1.74 -1.96 22.63
C HIS A 441 -0.53 -2.78 23.10
N GLY A 442 0.33 -2.20 23.94
CA GLY A 442 1.51 -2.89 24.45
C GLY A 442 1.19 -4.11 25.33
N LEU A 443 0.04 -4.12 26.02
CA LEU A 443 -0.44 -5.30 26.74
C LEU A 443 -0.89 -6.39 25.78
N ALA A 444 -1.65 -6.04 24.73
CA ALA A 444 -2.05 -6.99 23.70
C ALA A 444 -0.84 -7.63 22.99
N ASN A 445 0.18 -6.83 22.65
CA ASN A 445 1.45 -7.34 22.11
C ASN A 445 2.15 -8.29 23.09
N ALA A 446 2.21 -7.93 24.38
CA ALA A 446 2.83 -8.76 25.41
C ALA A 446 2.18 -10.15 25.56
N LEU A 447 0.86 -10.22 25.40
CA LEU A 447 0.09 -11.46 25.47
C LEU A 447 0.34 -12.36 24.26
N MET A 448 0.69 -11.81 23.10
CA MET A 448 0.82 -12.56 21.85
C MET A 448 2.27 -12.93 21.49
N ILE A 449 3.26 -12.09 21.82
CA ILE A 449 4.60 -12.16 21.24
C ILE A 449 5.29 -13.52 21.43
N THR A 450 5.16 -14.15 22.60
CA THR A 450 5.83 -15.45 22.84
C THR A 450 5.18 -16.61 22.08
N TYR A 451 3.88 -16.54 21.80
CA TYR A 451 3.18 -17.49 20.92
C TYR A 451 3.56 -17.27 19.45
N VAL A 452 3.66 -16.01 19.03
CA VAL A 452 4.07 -15.65 17.67
C VAL A 452 5.52 -16.06 17.38
N ILE A 453 6.43 -15.89 18.34
CA ILE A 453 7.83 -16.36 18.20
C ILE A 453 7.84 -17.88 17.93
N ARG A 454 7.12 -18.67 18.73
CA ARG A 454 7.02 -20.12 18.52
C ARG A 454 6.47 -20.44 17.13
N TYR A 455 5.33 -19.85 16.76
CA TYR A 455 4.71 -20.07 15.45
C TYR A 455 5.63 -19.77 14.26
N ASN A 456 6.37 -18.66 14.34
CA ASN A 456 7.28 -18.22 13.30
C ASN A 456 8.59 -19.02 13.27
N ALA A 457 9.03 -19.59 14.40
CA ALA A 457 10.28 -20.35 14.55
C ALA A 457 10.20 -21.76 13.93
N THR A 458 9.88 -21.86 12.65
CA THR A 458 9.85 -23.11 11.87
C THR A 458 10.66 -22.99 10.58
N ASP A 459 11.31 -24.09 10.19
CA ASP A 459 12.05 -24.20 8.93
C ASP A 459 11.17 -24.71 7.78
N VAL A 460 9.97 -25.20 8.09
CA VAL A 460 9.01 -25.82 7.15
C VAL A 460 7.61 -25.20 7.31
N PRO A 461 7.47 -23.87 7.14
CA PRO A 461 6.17 -23.23 7.23
C PRO A 461 5.24 -23.74 6.11
N PHE A 462 3.95 -23.91 6.42
CA PHE A 462 2.95 -24.27 5.41
C PHE A 462 2.90 -23.24 4.26
N LYS A 463 3.04 -21.96 4.60
CA LYS A 463 3.16 -20.85 3.66
C LYS A 463 4.30 -19.92 4.04
N GLN A 464 5.15 -19.63 3.06
CA GLN A 464 6.21 -18.63 3.15
C GLN A 464 5.71 -17.29 2.61
N ALA A 465 6.16 -16.18 3.20
CA ALA A 465 5.90 -14.85 2.63
C ALA A 465 6.57 -14.64 1.27
N ILE A 466 5.88 -13.88 0.41
CA ILE A 466 6.19 -13.69 -1.00
C ILE A 466 7.14 -12.51 -1.25
N PHE A 467 8.36 -12.58 -0.70
CA PHE A 467 9.37 -11.53 -0.90
C PHE A 467 10.69 -12.04 -1.50
N PRO A 468 11.19 -11.48 -2.63
CA PRO A 468 12.35 -12.05 -3.34
C PRO A 468 13.66 -12.17 -2.54
N GLN A 469 13.89 -11.29 -1.57
CA GLN A 469 15.05 -11.35 -0.66
C GLN A 469 14.91 -12.49 0.35
N TYR A 470 13.69 -12.89 0.70
CA TYR A 470 13.40 -13.98 1.62
C TYR A 470 13.51 -15.33 0.88
N LYS A 471 14.74 -15.84 0.76
CA LYS A 471 15.08 -16.97 -0.11
C LYS A 471 14.52 -18.31 0.38
N TYR A 472 14.54 -18.51 1.69
CA TYR A 472 14.07 -19.72 2.38
C TYR A 472 13.72 -19.35 3.82
N PRO A 473 12.91 -20.16 4.52
CA PRO A 473 12.55 -19.93 5.91
C PRO A 473 13.82 -19.89 6.77
N ASN A 474 14.08 -18.76 7.42
CA ASN A 474 15.25 -18.56 8.27
C ASN A 474 14.89 -17.92 9.62
N CYS A 475 13.60 -17.85 9.95
CA CYS A 475 13.11 -17.12 11.11
C CYS A 475 13.64 -17.71 12.43
N LYS A 476 13.70 -19.04 12.54
CA LYS A 476 14.28 -19.76 13.69
C LYS A 476 15.73 -19.34 13.95
N TRP A 477 16.58 -19.39 12.92
CA TRP A 477 17.95 -18.89 13.00
C TRP A 477 18.03 -17.42 13.43
N ARG A 478 17.13 -16.56 12.93
CA ARG A 478 17.11 -15.14 13.32
C ARG A 478 16.75 -14.95 14.80
N TYR A 479 15.78 -15.67 15.33
CA TYR A 479 15.51 -15.65 16.77
C TYR A 479 16.68 -16.20 17.59
N ALA A 480 17.35 -17.26 17.12
CA ALA A 480 18.55 -17.77 17.76
C ALA A 480 19.69 -16.73 17.80
N ARG A 481 19.82 -15.88 16.77
CA ARG A 481 20.77 -14.75 16.77
C ARG A 481 20.45 -13.70 17.83
N ILE A 482 19.17 -13.46 18.11
CA ILE A 482 18.76 -12.55 19.20
C ILE A 482 19.19 -13.15 20.54
N ALA A 483 18.96 -14.45 20.76
CA ALA A 483 19.41 -15.14 21.98
C ALA A 483 20.94 -15.09 22.16
N ASP A 484 21.70 -15.27 21.08
CA ASP A 484 23.17 -15.12 21.08
C ASP A 484 23.59 -13.69 21.43
N HIS A 485 22.92 -12.69 20.86
CA HIS A 485 23.20 -11.27 21.13
C HIS A 485 22.95 -10.90 22.60
N LEU A 486 21.93 -11.50 23.21
CA LEU A 486 21.60 -11.37 24.62
C LEU A 486 22.42 -12.30 25.53
N GLN A 487 23.24 -13.19 24.97
CA GLN A 487 24.07 -14.16 25.69
C GLN A 487 23.26 -15.13 26.57
N LEU A 488 22.11 -15.58 26.10
CA LEU A 488 21.21 -16.46 26.87
C LEU A 488 21.69 -17.92 26.95
N GLY A 489 22.66 -18.32 26.12
CA GLY A 489 23.17 -19.70 26.03
C GLY A 489 22.46 -20.52 24.95
N GLY A 490 22.45 -21.84 25.10
CA GLY A 490 21.87 -22.80 24.14
C GLY A 490 22.87 -23.27 23.08
N THR A 491 22.74 -24.53 22.66
CA THR A 491 23.61 -25.17 21.68
C THR A 491 22.95 -25.32 20.31
N THR A 492 21.64 -25.52 20.28
CA THR A 492 20.84 -25.60 19.05
C THR A 492 20.01 -24.34 18.84
N GLU A 493 19.49 -24.14 17.62
CA GLU A 493 18.60 -23.02 17.33
C GLU A 493 17.28 -23.13 18.11
N ASP A 494 16.72 -24.33 18.23
CA ASP A 494 15.48 -24.58 18.98
C ASP A 494 15.66 -24.27 20.48
N GLU A 495 16.78 -24.71 21.10
CA GLU A 495 17.11 -24.36 22.50
C GLU A 495 17.23 -22.85 22.70
N LYS A 496 17.87 -22.16 21.75
CA LYS A 496 18.04 -20.70 21.79
C LYS A 496 16.72 -19.95 21.69
N VAL A 497 15.79 -20.43 20.85
CA VAL A 497 14.45 -19.86 20.73
C VAL A 497 13.68 -20.00 22.04
N GLU A 498 13.69 -21.17 22.68
CA GLU A 498 13.00 -21.36 23.96
C GLU A 498 13.65 -20.55 25.10
N LEU A 499 14.98 -20.39 25.11
CA LEU A 499 15.66 -19.51 26.05
C LEU A 499 15.29 -18.03 25.85
N LEU A 500 15.14 -17.59 24.60
CA LEU A 500 14.65 -16.25 24.29
C LEU A 500 13.23 -16.06 24.81
N ILE A 501 12.33 -17.01 24.55
CA ILE A 501 10.95 -16.96 25.02
C ILE A 501 10.89 -16.92 26.55
N ALA A 502 11.65 -17.78 27.23
CA ALA A 502 11.73 -17.80 28.68
C ALA A 502 12.21 -16.46 29.26
N ALA A 503 13.20 -15.82 28.63
CA ALA A 503 13.69 -14.51 29.04
C ALA A 503 12.63 -13.41 28.85
N ILE A 504 11.85 -13.46 27.77
CA ILE A 504 10.74 -12.52 27.54
C ILE A 504 9.61 -12.74 28.55
N ASP A 505 9.24 -13.99 28.84
CA ASP A 505 8.24 -14.30 29.86
C ASP A 505 8.69 -13.86 31.26
N ASP A 506 9.97 -14.02 31.61
CA ASP A 506 10.52 -13.50 32.86
C ASP A 506 10.46 -11.97 32.92
N LEU A 507 10.85 -11.28 31.84
CA LEU A 507 10.72 -9.83 31.74
C LEU A 507 9.25 -9.38 31.95
N LYS A 508 8.29 -10.02 31.29
CA LYS A 508 6.85 -9.75 31.44
C LYS A 508 6.41 -9.86 32.91
N ARG A 509 6.86 -10.90 33.63
CA ARG A 509 6.57 -11.05 35.07
C ARG A 509 7.20 -9.95 35.91
N GLN A 510 8.47 -9.60 35.64
CA GLN A 510 9.18 -8.54 36.37
C GLN A 510 8.49 -7.17 36.23
N VAL A 511 7.81 -6.92 35.11
CA VAL A 511 7.08 -5.66 34.86
C VAL A 511 5.57 -5.77 35.05
N GLY A 512 5.10 -6.83 35.71
CA GLY A 512 3.70 -6.97 36.15
C GLY A 512 2.68 -7.19 35.02
N ILE A 513 3.09 -7.80 33.91
CA ILE A 513 2.19 -8.15 32.81
C ILE A 513 1.44 -9.46 33.14
N PRO A 514 0.10 -9.48 33.03
CA PRO A 514 -0.70 -10.72 33.07
C PRO A 514 -0.26 -11.71 31.99
N MET A 515 -0.35 -13.01 32.27
CA MET A 515 0.27 -14.01 31.37
C MET A 515 -0.70 -14.55 30.31
N THR A 516 -2.02 -14.36 30.49
CA THR A 516 -3.04 -14.88 29.57
C THR A 516 -4.09 -13.82 29.24
N ILE A 517 -4.74 -13.98 28.07
CA ILE A 517 -5.87 -13.10 27.70
C ILE A 517 -7.07 -13.36 28.64
N GLN A 518 -7.25 -14.60 29.11
CA GLN A 518 -8.33 -14.94 30.03
C GLN A 518 -8.25 -14.17 31.36
N GLU A 519 -7.05 -14.00 31.92
CA GLU A 519 -6.83 -13.18 33.13
C GLU A 519 -7.23 -11.72 32.89
N VAL A 520 -6.87 -11.15 31.73
CA VAL A 520 -7.18 -9.76 31.37
C VAL A 520 -8.68 -9.55 31.12
N LEU A 521 -9.36 -10.55 30.55
CA LEU A 521 -10.80 -10.52 30.29
C LEU A 521 -11.66 -11.00 31.46
N ASN A 522 -11.07 -11.21 32.64
CA ASN A 522 -11.77 -11.68 33.84
C ASN A 522 -12.62 -12.96 33.60
N HIS A 523 -12.11 -13.90 32.82
CA HIS A 523 -12.78 -15.16 32.47
C HIS A 523 -14.13 -15.02 31.72
N ASP A 524 -14.31 -13.96 30.92
CA ASP A 524 -15.42 -13.85 29.97
C ASP A 524 -15.17 -14.72 28.71
N ASP A 525 -15.21 -16.04 28.89
CA ASP A 525 -14.96 -17.02 27.83
C ASP A 525 -15.91 -16.80 26.64
N LYS A 526 -17.18 -16.50 26.91
CA LYS A 526 -18.20 -16.35 25.88
C LYS A 526 -17.87 -15.19 24.94
N SER A 527 -17.59 -14.00 25.48
CA SER A 527 -17.26 -12.82 24.66
C SER A 527 -16.02 -13.05 23.80
N PHE A 528 -15.02 -13.76 24.33
CA PHE A 528 -13.82 -14.09 23.56
C PHE A 528 -14.12 -14.99 22.35
N TYR A 529 -14.80 -16.12 22.56
CA TYR A 529 -15.10 -17.05 21.47
C TYR A 529 -16.11 -16.49 20.46
N ASP A 530 -17.04 -15.63 20.89
CA ASP A 530 -18.00 -14.96 20.00
C ASP A 530 -17.31 -14.03 18.98
N HIS A 531 -16.15 -13.44 19.32
CA HIS A 531 -15.40 -12.53 18.44
C HIS A 531 -14.18 -13.16 17.77
N LEU A 532 -13.79 -14.37 18.15
CA LEU A 532 -12.56 -15.04 17.69
C LEU A 532 -12.44 -15.12 16.16
N GLU A 533 -13.55 -15.41 15.48
CA GLU A 533 -13.53 -15.52 14.01
C GLU A 533 -13.27 -14.19 13.34
N SER A 534 -14.01 -13.16 13.73
CA SER A 534 -13.84 -11.81 13.19
C SER A 534 -12.44 -11.27 13.44
N MET A 535 -11.90 -11.48 14.65
CA MET A 535 -10.54 -11.02 14.97
C MET A 535 -9.48 -11.72 14.11
N ALA A 536 -9.60 -13.02 13.88
CA ALA A 536 -8.65 -13.75 13.04
C ALA A 536 -8.71 -13.32 11.57
N ASP A 537 -9.91 -13.12 11.02
CA ASP A 537 -10.10 -12.61 9.66
C ASP A 537 -9.48 -11.22 9.52
N GLN A 538 -9.79 -10.31 10.44
CA GLN A 538 -9.28 -8.93 10.43
C GLN A 538 -7.76 -8.87 10.64
N ALA A 539 -7.19 -9.76 11.47
CA ALA A 539 -5.74 -9.84 11.68
C ALA A 539 -5.01 -10.37 10.44
N PHE A 540 -5.56 -11.36 9.74
CA PHE A 540 -5.02 -11.83 8.45
C PHE A 540 -4.95 -10.69 7.43
N ASP A 541 -6.01 -9.88 7.44
CA ASP A 541 -6.22 -8.73 6.57
C ASP A 541 -5.40 -7.48 6.94
N ASP A 542 -4.75 -7.46 8.10
CA ASP A 542 -3.96 -6.33 8.57
C ASP A 542 -2.69 -6.13 7.70
N GLN A 543 -2.32 -4.87 7.48
CA GLN A 543 -1.15 -4.50 6.69
C GLN A 543 0.18 -5.03 7.28
N CYS A 544 0.24 -5.22 8.60
CA CYS A 544 1.41 -5.77 9.30
C CYS A 544 1.66 -7.25 8.94
N THR A 545 0.62 -8.04 8.64
CA THR A 545 0.73 -9.48 8.31
C THR A 545 1.58 -9.73 7.07
N GLY A 546 1.54 -8.83 6.08
CA GLY A 546 2.28 -9.00 4.82
C GLY A 546 3.80 -9.04 4.96
N ALA A 547 4.34 -8.53 6.07
CA ALA A 547 5.77 -8.53 6.37
C ALA A 547 6.24 -9.77 7.18
N ASN A 548 5.29 -10.55 7.73
CA ASN A 548 5.61 -11.69 8.58
C ASN A 548 6.27 -12.82 7.78
N PRO A 549 7.36 -13.46 8.27
CA PRO A 549 8.10 -14.48 7.52
C PRO A 549 7.27 -15.71 7.15
N ARG A 550 6.35 -16.11 8.04
CA ARG A 550 5.37 -17.17 7.80
C ARG A 550 4.04 -16.52 7.46
N TYR A 551 3.60 -16.63 6.21
CA TYR A 551 2.33 -16.04 5.81
C TYR A 551 1.19 -16.87 6.41
N PRO A 552 0.41 -16.34 7.36
CA PRO A 552 -0.49 -17.16 8.17
C PRO A 552 -1.70 -17.64 7.38
N LEU A 553 -2.31 -18.73 7.84
CA LEU A 553 -3.71 -19.02 7.54
C LEU A 553 -4.60 -18.38 8.61
N ILE A 554 -5.84 -18.04 8.27
CA ILE A 554 -6.82 -17.55 9.26
C ILE A 554 -6.96 -18.54 10.43
N GLN A 555 -6.95 -19.83 10.14
CA GLN A 555 -7.02 -20.88 11.17
C GLN A 555 -5.82 -20.85 12.12
N ASP A 556 -4.62 -20.52 11.63
CA ASP A 556 -3.43 -20.36 12.49
C ASP A 556 -3.62 -19.23 13.49
N LEU A 557 -4.17 -18.10 13.04
CA LEU A 557 -4.42 -16.94 13.88
C LEU A 557 -5.49 -17.25 14.94
N LYS A 558 -6.55 -17.97 14.57
CA LYS A 558 -7.57 -18.47 15.53
C LYS A 558 -6.91 -19.33 16.61
N GLU A 559 -6.08 -20.28 16.22
CA GLU A 559 -5.40 -21.18 17.15
C GLU A 559 -4.43 -20.41 18.06
N LEU A 560 -3.66 -19.46 17.53
CA LEU A 560 -2.79 -18.61 18.33
C LEU A 560 -3.55 -17.78 19.37
N TYR A 561 -4.71 -17.23 19.02
CA TYR A 561 -5.56 -16.54 19.99
C TYR A 561 -6.04 -17.49 21.09
N MET A 562 -6.49 -18.69 20.74
CA MET A 562 -6.95 -19.67 21.73
C MET A 562 -5.82 -20.11 22.68
N LEU A 563 -4.63 -20.34 22.15
CA LEU A 563 -3.44 -20.69 22.94
C LEU A 563 -3.07 -19.56 23.92
N ALA A 564 -3.07 -18.31 23.44
CA ALA A 564 -2.82 -17.13 24.28
C ALA A 564 -3.93 -16.86 25.30
N TYR A 565 -5.17 -17.24 25.00
CA TYR A 565 -6.28 -17.14 25.92
C TYR A 565 -6.16 -18.12 27.08
N GLN A 566 -5.88 -19.39 26.77
CA GLN A 566 -5.85 -20.46 27.76
C GLN A 566 -4.49 -20.60 28.47
N GLY A 567 -3.43 -20.01 27.94
CA GLY A 567 -2.07 -20.14 28.50
C GLY A 567 -1.35 -21.44 28.09
N TYR A 568 -1.82 -22.12 27.04
CA TYR A 568 -1.19 -23.35 26.50
C TYR A 568 -0.35 -23.04 25.27
N TRP A 569 0.61 -23.89 24.94
CA TRP A 569 1.39 -23.80 23.71
C TRP A 569 1.50 -25.18 23.03
N ILE A 570 1.76 -25.17 21.73
CA ILE A 570 2.01 -26.37 20.92
C ILE A 570 3.29 -26.18 20.12
N GLU A 571 3.91 -27.28 19.72
CA GLU A 571 5.09 -27.26 18.85
C GLU A 571 4.76 -26.63 17.48
N PRO A 572 5.66 -25.84 16.87
CA PRO A 572 5.37 -25.11 15.62
C PRO A 572 5.03 -26.01 14.43
N THR A 573 5.51 -27.26 14.46
CA THR A 573 5.26 -28.31 13.46
C THR A 573 3.87 -28.94 13.58
N LEU A 574 3.17 -28.73 14.70
CA LEU A 574 1.83 -29.26 14.96
C LEU A 574 0.72 -28.36 14.43
N PHE A 575 1.05 -27.18 13.91
CA PHE A 575 0.12 -26.41 13.07
C PHE A 575 -0.02 -27.14 11.74
N HIS A 576 -1.21 -27.72 11.48
CA HIS A 576 -1.56 -28.60 10.33
C HIS A 576 -0.89 -29.99 10.33
N PRO A 577 -1.17 -30.84 11.34
CA PRO A 577 -0.52 -32.13 11.47
C PRO A 577 -0.98 -33.19 10.43
N GLU A 578 -2.06 -32.94 9.66
CA GLU A 578 -2.77 -33.99 8.89
C GLU A 578 -2.92 -33.77 7.36
N GLU A 579 -2.25 -32.80 6.72
CA GLU A 579 -2.29 -32.70 5.23
C GLU A 579 -1.06 -33.27 4.51
N GLN A 580 -0.01 -33.69 5.22
CA GLN A 580 1.19 -34.29 4.62
C GLN A 580 1.08 -35.82 4.36
N GLN A 581 -0.07 -36.45 4.64
CA GLN A 581 -0.35 -37.85 4.30
C GLN A 581 -1.56 -37.99 3.36
N MET A 582 -1.51 -37.35 2.20
CA MET A 582 -2.26 -37.80 1.02
C MET A 582 -1.31 -38.03 -0.15
N SER A 583 -0.35 -38.95 0.03
CA SER A 583 0.14 -39.71 -1.12
C SER A 583 -0.94 -40.75 -1.44
N ALA A 584 -1.54 -40.65 -2.62
CA ALA A 584 -2.46 -41.64 -3.12
C ALA A 584 -1.84 -43.04 -3.04
N PRO A 585 -2.60 -44.09 -2.68
CA PRO A 585 -2.10 -45.45 -2.84
C PRO A 585 -1.77 -45.65 -4.32
N ALA A 586 -0.55 -46.11 -4.60
CA ALA A 586 -0.15 -46.53 -5.93
C ALA A 586 -1.21 -47.48 -6.49
N ALA A 587 -1.87 -47.08 -7.58
CA ALA A 587 -2.72 -47.97 -8.34
C ALA A 587 -1.81 -49.00 -9.04
N VAL A 588 -2.10 -50.27 -8.70
CA VAL A 588 -1.59 -51.57 -9.16
C VAL A 588 -0.77 -51.60 -10.45
#